data_AF-A0A9E6BJF0-F1
#
_entry.id   AF-A0A9E6BJF0-F1
#
_cell.length_a   1.000
_cell.length_b   1.000
_cell.length_c   1.000
_cell.angle_alpha   90.00
_cell.angle_beta   90.00
_cell.angle_gamma   90.00
#
_symmetry.space_group_name_H-M   'P 1'
#
loop_
_entity.id
_entity.type
_entity.pdbx_description
1 polymer ?
#
loop_
_entity_poly.entity_id
_entity_poly.type
_entity_poly.pdbx_seq_one_letter_code
_entity_poly.pdbx_strand_id
1 'polypeptide(L)' 'MKEIFITGIDTDIGKTIVTGLMAAYLKNKNINAITQKIVQTGCSGISGDILVHRKLM' A
#
# COMPACT_ATOMS: atom_id res chain seq x y z
N MET A 1 -12.32 13.10 -4.98
CA MET A 1 -11.28 12.07 -4.82
C MET A 1 -11.88 10.96 -3.95
N LYS A 2 -11.46 9.70 -4.06
CA LYS A 2 -12.02 8.60 -3.25
C LYS A 2 -10.90 7.93 -2.48
N GLU A 3 -11.00 7.95 -1.16
CA GLU A 3 -10.00 7.45 -0.24
C GLU A 3 -10.41 6.07 0.28
N ILE A 4 -9.45 5.16 0.37
CA ILE A 4 -9.64 3.81 0.91
C ILE A 4 -8.57 3.59 1.97
N PHE A 5 -8.99 3.23 3.18
CA PHE A 5 -8.11 2.99 4.30
C PHE A 5 -8.08 1.50 4.62
N ILE A 6 -6.92 0.86 4.43
CA ILE A 6 -6.71 -0.55 4.74
C ILE A 6 -6.21 -0.66 6.18
N THR A 7 -7.01 -1.29 7.05
CA THR A 7 -6.72 -1.44 8.48
C THR A 7 -6.52 -2.90 8.86
N GLY A 8 -6.07 -3.12 10.09
CA GLY A 8 -5.99 -4.44 10.71
C GLY A 8 -5.23 -4.36 12.02
N ILE A 9 -5.55 -5.25 12.93
CA ILE A 9 -5.17 -5.16 14.35
C ILE A 9 -3.75 -5.65 14.66
N ASP A 10 -3.18 -6.44 13.76
CA ASP A 10 -1.91 -7.13 13.98
C ASP A 10 -0.88 -6.76 12.91
N THR A 11 0.40 -6.98 13.20
CA THR A 11 1.53 -6.69 12.32
C THR A 11 1.72 -7.85 11.33
N ASP A 12 2.24 -7.57 10.13
CA ASP A 12 2.51 -8.57 9.08
C ASP A 12 1.33 -9.45 8.61
N ILE A 13 0.10 -9.15 9.03
CA ILE A 13 -1.14 -9.80 8.54
C ILE A 13 -1.50 -9.53 7.07
N GLY A 14 -0.59 -8.93 6.29
CA GLY A 14 -0.79 -8.71 4.86
C GLY A 14 -1.38 -7.36 4.44
N LYS A 15 -1.52 -6.37 5.34
CA LYS A 15 -2.01 -5.02 4.99
C LYS A 15 -1.24 -4.38 3.82
N THR A 16 0.08 -4.52 3.83
CA THR A 16 0.99 -4.02 2.79
C THR A 16 0.71 -4.69 1.44
N ILE A 17 0.55 -6.02 1.43
CA ILE A 17 0.29 -6.79 0.21
C ILE A 17 -1.07 -6.43 -0.38
N VAL A 18 -2.12 -6.39 0.46
CA VAL A 18 -3.48 -6.03 0.02
C VAL A 18 -3.52 -4.62 -0.57
N THR A 19 -2.84 -3.66 0.06
CA THR A 19 -2.77 -2.28 -0.44
C THR A 19 -2.13 -2.20 -1.81
N GLY A 20 -0.98 -2.87 -2.01
CA GLY A 20 -0.30 -2.92 -3.31
C GLY A 20 -1.14 -3.59 -4.41
N LEU A 21 -1.71 -4.77 -4.12
CA LEU A 21 -2.53 -5.51 -5.08
C LEU A 21 -3.83 -4.78 -5.42
N MET A 22 -4.47 -4.11 -4.46
CA MET A 22 -5.66 -3.31 -4.73
C MET A 22 -5.34 -2.15 -5.66
N ALA A 23 -4.21 -1.46 -5.45
CA ALA A 23 -3.78 -0.40 -6.33
C ALA A 23 -3.40 -0.91 -7.73
N ALA A 24 -2.76 -2.09 -7.84
CA ALA A 24 -2.50 -2.77 -9.10
C ALA A 24 -3.80 -3.08 -9.87
N TYR A 25 -4.80 -3.63 -9.17
CA TYR A 25 -6.12 -3.91 -9.75
C TYR A 25 -6.80 -2.65 -10.29
N LEU A 26 -6.78 -1.55 -9.52
CA LEU A 26 -7.35 -0.27 -9.95
C LEU A 26 -6.64 0.28 -11.19
N LYS A 27 -5.30 0.25 -11.21
CA LYS A 27 -4.52 0.65 -12.38
C LYS A 27 -4.83 -0.19 -13.61
N ASN A 28 -4.97 -1.52 -13.45
CA ASN A 28 -5.37 -2.42 -14.54
C ASN A 28 -6.78 -2.13 -15.09
N LYS A 29 -7.61 -1.42 -14.33
CA LYS A 29 -8.92 -0.91 -14.76
C LYS A 29 -8.86 0.53 -15.29
N ASN A 30 -7.66 1.05 -15.59
CA ASN A 30 -7.40 2.43 -16.01
C ASN A 30 -7.85 3.49 -14.97
N ILE A 31 -7.88 3.11 -13.69
CA ILE A 31 -8.16 4.04 -12.59
C ILE A 31 -6.84 4.49 -11.98
N ASN A 32 -6.62 5.80 -11.98
CA ASN A 32 -5.44 6.40 -11.35
C ASN A 32 -5.47 6.15 -9.83
N ALA A 33 -4.48 5.42 -9.34
CA ALA A 33 -4.36 5.07 -7.93
C ALA A 33 -2.93 5.32 -7.43
N ILE A 34 -2.83 5.89 -6.23
CA ILE A 34 -1.60 6.02 -5.44
C ILE A 34 -1.76 5.25 -4.13
N THR A 35 -0.65 4.80 -3.56
CA THR A 35 -0.63 4.16 -2.24
C THR A 35 0.16 5.00 -1.25
N GLN A 36 -0.23 4.96 0.03
CA GLN A 36 0.44 5.70 1.08
C GLN A 36 0.64 4.82 2.32
N LYS A 37 1.78 5.02 3.01
CA LYS A 37 2.07 4.50 4.35
C LYS A 37 2.39 5.72 5.21
N ILE A 38 1.46 6.10 6.08
CA ILE A 38 1.51 7.38 6.79
C ILE A 38 2.64 7.39 7.84
N VAL A 39 2.86 6.25 8.51
CA VAL A 39 3.87 6.10 9.57
C VAL A 39 4.50 4.71 9.49
N GLN A 40 5.81 4.62 9.68
CA GLN A 40 6.53 3.36 9.89
C GLN A 40 7.67 3.58 10.89
N THR A 41 7.79 2.68 11.86
CA THR A 41 8.92 2.64 12.80
C THR A 41 10.08 1.81 12.24
N GLY A 42 11.30 2.09 12.68
CA GLY A 42 12.49 1.31 12.30
C GLY A 42 12.90 1.43 10.84
N CYS A 43 12.46 2.48 10.13
CA CYS A 43 12.82 2.74 8.74
C CYS A 43 13.74 3.97 8.64
N SER A 44 14.71 3.93 7.72
CA SER A 44 15.50 5.09 7.29
C SER A 44 15.27 5.31 5.80
N GLY A 45 14.89 6.51 5.40
CA GLY A 45 14.55 6.82 4.00
C GLY A 45 13.17 6.29 3.58
N ILE A 46 13.13 5.38 2.60
CA ILE A 46 11.88 4.89 2.00
C ILE A 46 11.37 3.68 2.78
N SER A 47 10.11 3.75 3.22
CA SER A 47 9.37 2.65 3.84
C SER A 47 9.43 1.36 3.01
N GLY A 48 9.79 0.25 3.66
CA GLY A 48 9.74 -1.08 3.06
C GLY A 48 8.35 -1.43 2.52
N ASP A 49 7.28 -1.00 3.21
CA ASP A 49 5.91 -1.18 2.75
C ASP A 49 5.65 -0.47 1.42
N ILE A 50 6.15 0.77 1.26
CA ILE A 50 6.04 1.50 -0.01
C ILE A 50 6.82 0.81 -1.13
N LEU A 51 7.99 0.23 -0.85
CA LEU A 51 8.74 -0.54 -1.84
C LEU A 51 7.95 -1.77 -2.29
N VAL A 52 7.29 -2.46 -1.36
CA VAL A 52 6.43 -3.61 -1.67
C VAL A 52 5.22 -3.17 -2.49
N HIS A 53 4.55 -2.07 -2.14
CA HIS A 53 3.44 -1.54 -2.93
C HIS A 53 3.87 -1.29 -4.38
N ARG A 54 5.00 -0.60 -4.60
CA ARG A 54 5.55 -0.30 -5.94
C ARG A 54 5.94 -1.54 -6.73
N LYS A 55 6.39 -2.60 -6.05
CA LYS A 55 6.71 -3.87 -6.71
C LYS A 55 5.46 -4.62 -7.20
N LEU A 56 4.33 -4.45 -6.49
CA LEU A 56 3.07 -5.11 -6.80
C LEU A 56 2.18 -4.34 -7.79
N MET A 57 2.28 -3.02 -7.81
CA MET A 57 1.50 -2.08 -8.64
C MET A 57 2.01 -1.94 -10.06
#